data_AF-A0A833UT09-F1
#
_entry.id   AF-A0A833UT09-F1
#
_cell.length_a   1.000
_cell.length_b   1.000
_cell.length_c   1.000
_cell.angle_alpha   90.00
_cell.angle_beta   90.00
_cell.angle_gamma   90.00
#
_symmetry.space_group_name_H-M   'P 1'
#
loop_
_entity.id
_entity.type
_entity.pdbx_description
1 polymer ?
#
loop_
_entity_poly.entity_id
_entity_poly.type
_entity_poly.pdbx_seq_one_letter_code
_entity_poly.pdbx_strand_id
1 'polypeptide(L)'
;MTTVVPTSEEDPALAVVRFTSELAWADAGPEVSARQVTGLCLEAQERMVMNKWLELASLMLTSADLISSKVSEKDLECIFTVICNLVTKSESSDEELEMAKLISGKISQQPNDKPALRLKILFNLYNLLENPYSQFHVYMKALNLAFNGKVAEHIVPSFKKMDGFLKEWNIGISDQRELFLTISNVLKENKSSAKDSFKFLTKYLATFSGEDANTMSEAKEEAVRAIVEFVRAPDMFQVSYTLNELALS
;
A
#
# COMPACT_ATOMS: atom_id res chain seq x y z
N MET A 1 4.25 11.54 -51.51
CA MET A 1 5.01 10.74 -50.54
C MET A 1 5.07 11.53 -49.26
N THR A 2 4.21 11.21 -48.31
CA THR A 2 4.17 11.86 -47.01
C THR A 2 5.03 11.01 -46.08
N THR A 3 6.25 11.47 -45.83
CA THR A 3 7.13 10.91 -44.81
C THR A 3 6.49 11.19 -43.46
N VAL A 4 5.83 10.17 -42.90
CA VAL A 4 5.42 10.18 -41.50
C VAL A 4 6.69 9.96 -40.69
N VAL A 5 7.16 11.02 -40.03
CA VAL A 5 8.18 10.92 -38.99
C VAL A 5 7.57 10.13 -37.83
N PRO A 6 8.10 8.98 -37.41
CA PRO A 6 7.71 8.41 -36.14
C PRO A 6 8.33 9.31 -35.07
N THR A 7 7.57 10.24 -34.51
CA THR A 7 7.85 10.71 -33.17
C THR A 7 7.62 9.51 -32.26
N SER A 8 8.65 8.68 -32.08
CA SER A 8 8.69 7.75 -30.96
C SER A 8 8.66 8.63 -29.73
N GLU A 9 7.46 8.87 -29.18
CA GLU A 9 7.33 9.35 -27.82
C GLU A 9 8.17 8.41 -26.97
N GLU A 10 9.11 8.99 -26.25
CA GLU A 10 9.97 8.22 -25.36
C GLU A 10 9.12 7.47 -24.34
N ASP A 11 9.47 6.23 -24.06
CA ASP A 11 8.76 5.43 -23.07
C ASP A 11 8.74 6.18 -21.71
N PRO A 12 7.58 6.31 -21.05
CA PRO A 12 7.46 7.04 -19.80
C PRO A 12 8.43 6.55 -18.70
N ALA A 13 8.71 5.25 -18.63
CA ALA A 13 9.65 4.70 -17.66
C ALA A 13 11.08 5.20 -17.95
N LEU A 14 11.49 5.22 -19.23
CA LEU A 14 12.79 5.72 -19.63
C LEU A 14 12.93 7.23 -19.38
N ALA A 15 11.87 8.01 -19.64
CA ALA A 15 11.83 9.43 -19.33
C ALA A 15 12.00 9.70 -17.83
N VAL A 16 11.32 8.93 -16.98
CA VAL A 16 11.46 9.02 -15.51
C VAL A 16 12.87 8.59 -15.06
N VAL A 17 13.45 7.53 -15.63
CA VAL A 17 14.84 7.13 -15.34
C VAL A 17 15.80 8.25 -15.70
N ARG A 18 15.66 8.89 -16.87
CA ARG A 18 16.51 10.01 -17.25
C ARG A 18 16.37 11.18 -16.28
N PHE A 19 15.14 11.62 -16.04
CA PHE A 19 14.87 12.76 -15.15
C PHE A 19 15.43 12.55 -13.75
N THR A 20 15.16 11.39 -13.15
CA THR A 20 15.65 11.06 -11.81
C THR A 20 17.18 10.94 -11.77
N SER A 21 17.80 10.41 -12.83
CA SER A 21 19.26 10.31 -12.93
C SER A 21 19.93 11.67 -13.07
N GLU A 22 19.39 12.56 -13.92
CA GLU A 22 19.91 13.92 -14.10
C GLU A 22 19.90 14.70 -12.78
N LEU A 23 18.83 14.57 -12.02
CA LEU A 23 18.69 15.25 -10.74
C LEU A 23 19.53 14.61 -9.62
N ALA A 24 19.71 13.29 -9.64
CA ALA A 24 20.57 12.59 -8.69
C ALA A 24 22.03 12.99 -8.86
N TRP A 25 22.48 13.17 -10.10
CA TRP A 25 23.88 13.44 -10.45
C TRP A 25 24.19 14.90 -10.83
N ALA A 26 23.25 15.82 -10.64
CA ALA A 26 23.41 17.24 -10.97
C ALA A 26 24.66 17.88 -10.34
N ASP A 27 25.07 17.40 -9.17
CA ASP A 27 26.19 17.94 -8.40
C ASP A 27 27.56 17.33 -8.78
N ALA A 28 27.60 16.31 -9.64
CA ALA A 28 28.81 15.54 -9.96
C ALA A 28 29.66 16.11 -11.11
N GLY A 29 29.25 17.25 -11.69
CA GLY A 29 29.88 17.86 -12.86
C GLY A 29 29.40 17.24 -14.19
N PRO A 30 29.51 17.99 -15.31
CA PRO A 30 28.81 17.67 -16.56
C PRO A 30 29.24 16.33 -17.18
N GLU A 31 30.52 15.99 -17.16
CA GLU A 31 31.03 14.74 -17.75
C GLU A 31 30.60 13.49 -16.96
N VAL A 32 30.67 13.55 -15.62
CA VAL A 32 30.26 12.43 -14.75
C VAL A 32 28.76 12.26 -14.80
N SER A 33 27.99 13.35 -14.72
CA SER A 33 26.53 13.32 -14.83
C SER A 33 26.08 12.71 -16.15
N ALA A 34 26.60 13.19 -17.29
CA ALA A 34 26.22 12.66 -18.60
C ALA A 34 26.51 11.16 -18.74
N ARG A 35 27.65 10.70 -18.21
CA ARG A 35 28.02 9.28 -18.22
C ARG A 35 27.07 8.42 -17.36
N GLN A 36 26.75 8.87 -16.15
CA GLN A 36 25.85 8.14 -15.24
C GLN A 36 24.42 8.08 -15.78
N VAL A 37 23.90 9.21 -16.28
CA VAL A 37 22.57 9.29 -16.90
C VAL A 37 22.47 8.33 -18.07
N THR A 38 23.47 8.34 -18.97
CA THR A 38 23.50 7.43 -20.12
C THR A 38 23.55 5.96 -19.68
N GLY A 39 24.38 5.65 -18.68
CA GLY A 39 24.49 4.28 -18.15
C GLY A 39 23.17 3.75 -17.59
N LEU A 40 22.50 4.55 -16.75
CA LEU A 40 21.21 4.18 -16.14
C LEU A 40 20.09 4.05 -17.17
N CYS A 41 20.05 4.94 -18.19
CA CYS A 41 19.10 4.82 -19.29
C CYS A 41 19.32 3.55 -20.12
N LEU A 42 20.57 3.19 -20.41
CA LEU A 42 20.90 1.95 -21.14
C LEU A 42 20.51 0.71 -20.33
N GLU A 43 20.81 0.69 -19.02
CA GLU A 43 20.40 -0.41 -18.15
C GLU A 43 18.88 -0.54 -18.10
N ALA A 44 18.15 0.58 -17.93
CA ALA A 44 16.69 0.58 -17.96
C ALA A 44 16.14 0.02 -19.28
N GLN A 45 16.67 0.48 -20.41
CA GLN A 45 16.27 0.00 -21.73
C GLN A 45 16.56 -1.50 -21.91
N GLU A 46 17.69 -2.00 -21.42
CA GLU A 46 18.01 -3.43 -21.43
C GLU A 46 16.98 -4.23 -20.63
N ARG A 47 16.63 -3.79 -19.41
CA ARG A 47 15.60 -4.47 -18.59
C ARG A 47 14.25 -4.48 -19.31
N MET A 48 13.87 -3.38 -19.96
CA MET A 48 12.62 -3.30 -20.73
C MET A 48 12.59 -4.29 -21.90
N VAL A 49 13.67 -4.36 -22.69
CA VAL A 49 13.75 -5.28 -23.84
C VAL A 49 13.74 -6.75 -23.40
N MET A 50 14.27 -7.04 -22.22
CA MET A 50 14.29 -8.37 -21.63
C MET A 50 13.03 -8.71 -20.80
N ASN A 51 12.01 -7.86 -20.77
CA ASN A 51 10.80 -7.99 -19.94
C ASN A 51 11.08 -8.16 -18.43
N LYS A 52 12.17 -7.56 -17.94
CA LYS A 52 12.59 -7.62 -16.53
C LYS A 52 11.97 -6.47 -15.73
N TRP A 53 10.63 -6.45 -15.65
CA TRP A 53 9.87 -5.32 -15.09
C TRP A 53 10.12 -5.11 -13.60
N LEU A 54 10.26 -6.19 -12.83
CA LEU A 54 10.62 -6.12 -11.40
C LEU A 54 11.98 -5.45 -11.17
N GLU A 55 12.98 -5.78 -11.99
CA GLU A 55 14.33 -5.19 -11.89
C GLU A 55 14.31 -3.72 -12.31
N LEU A 56 13.54 -3.37 -13.34
CA LEU A 56 13.32 -1.98 -13.74
C LEU A 56 12.63 -1.17 -12.63
N ALA A 57 11.59 -1.71 -12.00
CA ALA A 57 10.91 -1.06 -10.88
C ALA A 57 11.89 -0.81 -9.72
N SER A 58 12.75 -1.78 -9.39
CA SER A 58 13.79 -1.64 -8.37
C SER A 58 14.78 -0.52 -8.69
N LEU A 59 15.24 -0.44 -9.94
CA LEU A 59 16.14 0.62 -10.42
C LEU A 59 15.48 1.99 -10.27
N MET A 60 14.24 2.14 -10.75
CA MET A 60 13.50 3.40 -10.70
C MET A 60 13.20 3.85 -9.26
N LEU A 61 12.83 2.92 -8.38
CA LEU A 61 12.59 3.20 -6.96
C LEU A 61 13.86 3.69 -6.26
N THR A 62 15.01 3.08 -6.57
CA THR A 62 16.30 3.51 -6.02
C THR A 62 16.64 4.93 -6.46
N SER A 63 16.44 5.26 -7.73
CA SER A 63 16.65 6.62 -8.23
C SER A 63 15.66 7.63 -7.63
N ALA A 64 14.39 7.23 -7.47
CA ALA A 64 13.36 8.07 -6.84
C ALA A 64 13.68 8.38 -5.36
N ASP A 65 14.20 7.41 -4.61
CA ASP A 65 14.60 7.60 -3.20
C ASP A 65 15.70 8.68 -3.08
N LEU A 66 16.69 8.67 -3.97
CA LEU A 66 17.82 9.62 -3.97
C LEU A 66 17.39 11.08 -4.22
N ILE A 67 16.31 11.28 -4.99
CA ILE A 67 15.86 12.60 -5.42
C ILE A 67 14.58 13.06 -4.72
N SER A 68 14.00 12.24 -3.85
CA SER A 68 12.74 12.50 -3.12
C SER A 68 12.70 13.87 -2.39
N SER A 69 13.84 14.34 -1.89
CA SER A 69 14.00 15.65 -1.24
C SER A 69 14.32 16.80 -2.19
N LYS A 70 14.69 16.51 -3.44
CA LYS A 70 15.07 17.48 -4.48
C LYS A 70 13.91 17.85 -5.43
N VAL A 71 12.79 17.13 -5.38
CA VAL A 71 11.63 17.33 -6.28
C VAL A 71 10.40 17.88 -5.57
N SER A 72 9.50 18.50 -6.33
CA SER A 72 8.18 18.90 -5.83
C SER A 72 7.29 17.68 -5.55
N GLU A 73 6.23 17.85 -4.75
CA GLU A 73 5.26 16.78 -4.50
C GLU A 73 4.56 16.31 -5.78
N LYS A 74 4.32 17.21 -6.73
CA LYS A 74 3.68 16.87 -8.01
C LYS A 74 4.60 16.00 -8.88
N ASP A 75 5.88 16.33 -8.93
CA ASP A 75 6.85 15.54 -9.68
C ASP A 75 7.04 14.16 -9.02
N LEU A 76 7.07 14.11 -7.69
CA LEU A 76 7.14 12.85 -6.94
C LEU A 76 5.91 11.98 -7.23
N GLU A 77 4.72 12.55 -7.21
CA GLU A 77 3.48 11.85 -7.58
C GLU A 77 3.56 11.28 -9.00
N CYS A 78 4.04 12.07 -9.96
CA CYS A 78 4.19 11.66 -11.35
C CYS A 78 5.19 10.50 -11.50
N ILE A 79 6.38 10.62 -10.90
CA ILE A 79 7.42 9.58 -10.89
C ILE A 79 6.84 8.27 -10.38
N PHE A 80 6.22 8.29 -9.19
CA PHE A 80 5.66 7.07 -8.62
C PHE A 80 4.46 6.54 -9.40
N THR A 81 3.68 7.39 -10.07
CA THR A 81 2.59 6.94 -10.95
C THR A 81 3.15 6.09 -12.09
N VAL A 82 4.24 6.53 -12.73
CA VAL A 82 4.91 5.76 -13.78
C VAL A 82 5.49 4.45 -13.23
N ILE A 83 6.12 4.48 -12.06
CA ILE A 83 6.65 3.27 -11.42
C ILE A 83 5.52 2.27 -11.11
N CYS A 84 4.39 2.75 -10.57
CA CYS A 84 3.23 1.90 -10.28
C CYS A 84 2.67 1.27 -11.55
N ASN A 85 2.62 2.00 -12.67
CA ASN A 85 2.12 1.49 -13.94
C ASN A 85 2.92 0.29 -14.48
N LEU A 86 4.17 0.08 -14.05
CA LEU A 86 4.94 -1.10 -14.42
C LEU A 86 4.27 -2.40 -14.00
N VAL A 87 3.43 -2.41 -12.95
CA VAL A 87 2.75 -3.63 -12.53
C VAL A 87 1.83 -4.20 -13.61
N THR A 88 1.28 -3.34 -14.47
CA THR A 88 0.41 -3.74 -15.58
C THR A 88 1.17 -4.44 -16.71
N LYS A 89 2.50 -4.49 -16.64
CA LYS A 89 3.38 -5.20 -17.58
C LYS A 89 3.76 -6.61 -17.10
N SER A 90 3.35 -7.01 -15.89
CA SER A 90 3.65 -8.35 -15.36
C SER A 90 3.13 -9.45 -16.28
N GLU A 91 3.93 -10.48 -16.50
CA GLU A 91 3.52 -11.64 -17.29
C GLU A 91 2.81 -12.71 -16.42
N SER A 92 2.90 -12.60 -15.10
CA SER A 92 2.30 -13.54 -14.16
C SER A 92 1.79 -12.87 -12.87
N SER A 93 0.83 -13.53 -12.23
CA SER A 93 0.28 -13.13 -10.93
C SER A 93 1.34 -13.04 -9.82
N ASP A 94 2.33 -13.94 -9.87
CA ASP A 94 3.45 -13.96 -8.91
C ASP A 94 4.38 -12.76 -9.13
N GLU A 95 4.69 -12.42 -10.40
CA GLU A 95 5.48 -11.23 -10.72
C GLU A 95 4.75 -9.94 -10.33
N GLU A 96 3.44 -9.84 -10.60
CA GLU A 96 2.61 -8.71 -10.15
C GLU A 96 2.70 -8.55 -8.63
N LEU A 97 2.58 -9.65 -7.88
CA LEU A 97 2.66 -9.65 -6.42
C LEU A 97 4.04 -9.21 -5.92
N GLU A 98 5.12 -9.71 -6.50
CA GLU A 98 6.49 -9.32 -6.11
C GLU A 98 6.76 -7.84 -6.42
N MET A 99 6.28 -7.33 -7.56
CA MET A 99 6.35 -5.90 -7.86
C MET A 99 5.51 -5.08 -6.88
N ALA A 100 4.28 -5.50 -6.59
CA ALA A 100 3.40 -4.82 -5.63
C ALA A 100 4.04 -4.74 -4.24
N LYS A 101 4.65 -5.83 -3.75
CA LYS A 101 5.41 -5.87 -2.49
C LYS A 101 6.59 -4.90 -2.52
N LEU A 102 7.38 -4.92 -3.59
CA LEU A 102 8.55 -4.05 -3.74
C LEU A 102 8.15 -2.57 -3.73
N ILE A 103 7.21 -2.18 -4.59
CA ILE A 103 6.78 -0.79 -4.77
C ILE A 103 6.10 -0.29 -3.49
N SER A 104 5.13 -1.03 -2.93
CA SER A 104 4.43 -0.62 -1.71
C SER A 104 5.33 -0.57 -0.48
N GLY A 105 6.30 -1.49 -0.40
CA GLY A 105 7.33 -1.50 0.65
C GLY A 105 8.18 -0.23 0.61
N LYS A 106 8.64 0.17 -0.57
CA LYS A 106 9.42 1.40 -0.77
C LYS A 106 8.63 2.67 -0.48
N ILE A 107 7.39 2.76 -0.95
CA ILE A 107 6.51 3.89 -0.64
C ILE A 107 6.29 4.02 0.87
N SER A 108 6.18 2.90 1.59
CA SER A 108 5.91 2.88 3.04
C SER A 108 7.15 3.05 3.92
N GLN A 109 8.36 3.13 3.36
CA GLN A 109 9.61 3.13 4.12
C GLN A 109 9.80 4.40 4.99
N GLN A 110 9.22 5.53 4.58
CA GLN A 110 9.30 6.81 5.30
C GLN A 110 7.90 7.32 5.66
N PRO A 111 7.24 6.72 6.67
CA PRO A 111 5.83 6.98 6.93
C PRO A 111 5.52 8.41 7.40
N ASN A 112 6.52 9.18 7.83
CA ASN A 112 6.36 10.57 8.28
C ASN A 112 6.60 11.61 7.17
N ASP A 113 7.22 11.21 6.05
CA ASP A 113 7.49 12.11 4.93
C ASP A 113 6.29 12.11 3.98
N LYS A 114 5.53 13.21 3.94
CA LYS A 114 4.36 13.40 3.06
C LYS A 114 3.38 12.21 3.12
N PRO A 115 2.88 11.82 4.31
CA PRO A 115 2.07 10.60 4.49
C PRO A 115 0.81 10.56 3.63
N ALA A 116 0.11 11.68 3.47
CA ALA A 116 -1.09 11.76 2.64
C ALA A 116 -0.79 11.52 1.15
N LEU A 117 0.32 12.05 0.64
CA LEU A 117 0.77 11.82 -0.74
C LEU A 117 1.16 10.36 -0.95
N ARG A 118 1.94 9.77 -0.04
CA ARG A 118 2.34 8.36 -0.10
C ARG A 118 1.12 7.43 -0.05
N LEU A 119 0.12 7.76 0.77
CA LEU A 119 -1.14 7.03 0.82
C LEU A 119 -1.91 7.12 -0.50
N LYS A 120 -1.95 8.31 -1.12
CA LYS A 120 -2.54 8.50 -2.46
C LYS A 120 -1.84 7.63 -3.51
N ILE A 121 -0.50 7.56 -3.48
CA ILE A 121 0.28 6.71 -4.38
C ILE A 121 -0.01 5.22 -4.14
N LEU A 122 -0.13 4.77 -2.89
CA LEU A 122 -0.51 3.38 -2.59
C LEU A 122 -1.91 3.03 -3.13
N PHE A 123 -2.87 3.95 -3.06
CA PHE A 123 -4.19 3.73 -3.67
C PHE A 123 -4.13 3.71 -5.19
N ASN A 124 -3.25 4.51 -5.81
CA ASN A 124 -3.00 4.40 -7.25
C ASN A 124 -2.47 3.00 -7.60
N LEU A 125 -1.46 2.51 -6.86
CA LEU A 125 -0.94 1.15 -7.04
C LEU A 125 -2.06 0.10 -6.87
N TYR A 126 -2.85 0.19 -5.78
CA TYR A 126 -3.96 -0.73 -5.52
C TYR A 126 -4.92 -0.85 -6.71
N ASN A 127 -5.27 0.28 -7.34
CA ASN A 127 -6.21 0.32 -8.45
C ASN A 127 -5.67 -0.27 -9.76
N LEU A 128 -4.35 -0.47 -9.87
CA LEU A 128 -3.70 -1.04 -11.05
C LEU A 128 -3.52 -2.57 -10.96
N LEU A 129 -3.72 -3.15 -9.77
CA LEU A 129 -3.50 -4.57 -9.52
C LEU A 129 -4.73 -5.39 -9.90
N GLU A 130 -4.52 -6.51 -10.57
CA GLU A 130 -5.57 -7.46 -10.92
C GLU A 130 -5.63 -8.64 -9.92
N ASN A 131 -4.51 -9.02 -9.30
CA ASN A 131 -4.49 -10.09 -8.31
C ASN A 131 -5.12 -9.60 -6.98
N PRO A 132 -6.18 -10.28 -6.49
CA PRO A 132 -6.85 -9.89 -5.25
C PRO A 132 -5.94 -9.95 -4.00
N TYR A 133 -4.97 -10.86 -3.96
CA TYR A 133 -4.01 -10.94 -2.85
C TYR A 133 -2.99 -9.79 -2.90
N SER A 134 -2.56 -9.37 -4.10
CA SER A 134 -1.72 -8.17 -4.28
C SER A 134 -2.46 -6.93 -3.77
N GLN A 135 -3.74 -6.79 -4.09
CA GLN A 135 -4.60 -5.72 -3.60
C GLN A 135 -4.67 -5.72 -2.06
N PHE A 136 -4.95 -6.88 -1.44
CA PHE A 136 -4.93 -7.02 0.02
C PHE A 136 -3.58 -6.57 0.62
N HIS A 137 -2.46 -7.05 0.06
CA HIS A 137 -1.13 -6.71 0.55
C HIS A 137 -0.87 -5.20 0.52
N VAL A 138 -1.17 -4.54 -0.60
CA VAL A 138 -1.01 -3.09 -0.74
C VAL A 138 -1.94 -2.33 0.19
N TYR A 139 -3.17 -2.81 0.40
CA TYR A 139 -4.11 -2.21 1.35
C TYR A 139 -3.60 -2.30 2.79
N MET A 140 -3.00 -3.42 3.20
CA MET A 140 -2.36 -3.56 4.50
C MET A 140 -1.18 -2.59 4.68
N LYS A 141 -0.40 -2.34 3.64
CA LYS A 141 0.64 -1.29 3.66
C LYS A 141 0.04 0.11 3.81
N ALA A 142 -1.06 0.39 3.11
CA ALA A 142 -1.78 1.66 3.20
C ALA A 142 -2.36 1.90 4.62
N LEU A 143 -2.93 0.88 5.26
CA LEU A 143 -3.39 0.94 6.65
C LEU A 143 -2.26 1.29 7.61
N ASN A 144 -1.14 0.58 7.52
CA ASN A 144 0.03 0.80 8.37
C ASN A 144 0.63 2.20 8.15
N LEU A 145 0.71 2.65 6.90
CA LEU A 145 1.16 3.99 6.56
C LEU A 145 0.22 5.05 7.16
N ALA A 146 -1.09 4.88 7.03
CA ALA A 146 -2.07 5.83 7.54
C ALA A 146 -2.03 5.92 9.07
N PHE A 147 -1.85 4.79 9.76
CA PHE A 147 -1.65 4.73 11.21
C PHE A 147 -0.38 5.49 11.63
N ASN A 148 0.77 5.09 11.09
CA ASN A 148 2.08 5.63 11.47
C ASN A 148 2.23 7.11 11.08
N GLY A 149 1.72 7.48 9.91
CA GLY A 149 1.75 8.84 9.38
C GLY A 149 0.69 9.77 9.98
N LYS A 150 -0.17 9.28 10.89
CA LYS A 150 -1.26 10.03 11.54
C LYS A 150 -2.23 10.70 10.53
N VAL A 151 -2.56 9.97 9.47
CA VAL A 151 -3.49 10.40 8.42
C VAL A 151 -4.64 9.41 8.22
N ALA A 152 -5.09 8.81 9.33
CA ALA A 152 -6.14 7.80 9.36
C ALA A 152 -7.45 8.30 8.72
N GLU A 153 -7.75 9.60 8.79
CA GLU A 153 -8.92 10.23 8.21
C GLU A 153 -9.06 9.97 6.69
N HIS A 154 -7.96 9.76 5.97
CA HIS A 154 -7.97 9.50 4.54
C HIS A 154 -8.35 8.06 4.19
N ILE A 155 -8.13 7.09 5.10
CA ILE A 155 -8.42 5.68 4.85
C ILE A 155 -9.75 5.22 5.47
N VAL A 156 -10.21 5.87 6.55
CA VAL A 156 -11.47 5.54 7.25
C VAL A 156 -12.69 5.38 6.32
N PRO A 157 -12.90 6.21 5.28
CA PRO A 157 -14.05 6.03 4.37
C PRO A 157 -14.08 4.67 3.66
N SER A 158 -12.91 4.05 3.43
CA SER A 158 -12.80 2.76 2.75
C SER A 158 -13.37 1.60 3.58
N PHE A 159 -13.42 1.70 4.91
CA PHE A 159 -13.89 0.63 5.79
C PHE A 159 -15.36 0.30 5.61
N LYS A 160 -16.15 1.23 5.04
CA LYS A 160 -17.55 0.98 4.66
C LYS A 160 -17.69 -0.07 3.57
N LYS A 161 -16.63 -0.30 2.78
CA LYS A 161 -16.58 -1.29 1.70
C LYS A 161 -15.93 -2.61 2.11
N MET A 162 -15.57 -2.76 3.39
CA MET A 162 -14.76 -3.90 3.86
C MET A 162 -15.41 -5.26 3.59
N ASP A 163 -16.73 -5.38 3.73
CA ASP A 163 -17.42 -6.64 3.44
C ASP A 163 -17.37 -7.01 1.94
N GLY A 164 -17.18 -6.03 1.05
CA GLY A 164 -16.89 -6.26 -0.37
C GLY A 164 -15.45 -6.70 -0.60
N PHE A 165 -14.50 -5.97 -0.01
CA PHE A 165 -13.07 -6.31 -0.10
C PHE A 165 -12.75 -7.71 0.42
N LEU A 166 -13.35 -8.14 1.53
CA LEU A 166 -13.16 -9.49 2.06
C LEU A 166 -13.62 -10.59 1.09
N LYS A 167 -14.69 -10.33 0.32
CA LYS A 167 -15.18 -11.26 -0.71
C LYS A 167 -14.28 -11.28 -1.93
N GLU A 168 -13.78 -10.13 -2.34
CA GLU A 168 -12.89 -9.97 -3.50
C GLU A 168 -11.52 -10.59 -3.23
N TRP A 169 -10.91 -10.28 -2.08
CA TRP A 169 -9.57 -10.77 -1.74
C TRP A 169 -9.53 -12.25 -1.41
N ASN A 170 -10.65 -12.83 -0.96
CA ASN A 170 -10.78 -14.25 -0.61
C ASN A 170 -9.63 -14.75 0.30
N ILE A 171 -9.30 -13.95 1.31
CA ILE A 171 -8.17 -14.17 2.22
C ILE A 171 -8.50 -15.16 3.35
N GLY A 172 -7.47 -15.85 3.83
CA GLY A 172 -7.59 -16.81 4.94
C GLY A 172 -7.85 -16.15 6.30
N ILE A 173 -8.20 -16.95 7.30
CA ILE A 173 -8.54 -16.48 8.65
C ILE A 173 -7.38 -15.69 9.29
N SER A 174 -6.13 -16.12 9.08
CA SER A 174 -4.94 -15.43 9.59
C SER A 174 -4.81 -13.99 9.04
N ASP A 175 -5.02 -13.81 7.74
CA ASP A 175 -4.96 -12.50 7.09
C ASP A 175 -6.13 -11.61 7.51
N GLN A 176 -7.33 -12.19 7.66
CA GLN A 176 -8.50 -11.47 8.18
C GLN A 176 -8.28 -10.97 9.60
N ARG A 177 -7.63 -11.78 10.43
CA ARG A 177 -7.25 -11.44 11.80
C ARG A 177 -6.30 -10.24 11.81
N GLU A 178 -5.23 -10.27 11.02
CA GLU A 178 -4.29 -9.14 10.91
C GLU A 178 -5.01 -7.85 10.45
N LEU A 179 -5.87 -7.97 9.43
CA LEU A 179 -6.66 -6.86 8.88
C LEU A 179 -7.57 -6.22 9.93
N PHE A 180 -8.38 -7.01 10.62
CA PHE A 180 -9.33 -6.50 11.61
C PHE A 180 -8.63 -5.83 12.79
N LEU A 181 -7.52 -6.41 13.26
CA LEU A 181 -6.73 -5.81 14.33
C LEU A 181 -6.16 -4.47 13.88
N THR A 182 -5.58 -4.40 12.69
CA THR A 182 -4.99 -3.18 12.14
C THR A 182 -6.04 -2.08 11.97
N ILE A 183 -7.21 -2.39 11.42
CA ILE A 183 -8.32 -1.42 11.29
C ILE A 183 -8.79 -0.93 12.67
N SER A 184 -8.92 -1.82 13.65
CA SER A 184 -9.33 -1.45 15.01
C SER A 184 -8.37 -0.42 15.61
N ASN A 185 -7.06 -0.62 15.42
CA ASN A 185 -6.01 0.28 15.90
C ASN A 185 -6.04 1.64 15.17
N VAL A 186 -6.27 1.64 13.84
CA VAL A 186 -6.44 2.87 13.06
C VAL A 186 -7.64 3.69 13.53
N LEU A 187 -8.78 3.03 13.79
CA LEU A 187 -10.00 3.71 14.23
C LEU A 187 -9.93 4.22 15.67
N LYS A 188 -9.12 3.59 16.51
CA LYS A 188 -8.96 3.96 17.93
C LYS A 188 -8.39 5.38 18.11
N GLU A 189 -7.47 5.79 17.24
CA GLU A 189 -6.90 7.14 17.27
C GLU A 189 -7.94 8.22 16.91
N ASN A 190 -9.05 7.83 16.26
CA ASN A 190 -10.12 8.73 15.89
C ASN A 190 -11.27 8.69 16.92
N LYS A 191 -11.38 9.74 17.74
CA LYS A 191 -12.38 9.83 18.83
C LYS A 191 -13.83 9.63 18.38
N SER A 192 -14.18 9.96 17.14
CA SER A 192 -15.54 9.75 16.62
C SER A 192 -15.84 8.32 16.18
N SER A 193 -14.83 7.44 16.18
CA SER A 193 -14.90 6.11 15.59
C SER A 193 -14.79 4.97 16.62
N ALA A 194 -14.96 5.26 17.91
CA ALA A 194 -14.84 4.27 18.98
C ALA A 194 -15.77 3.04 18.79
N LYS A 195 -17.01 3.25 18.33
CA LYS A 195 -17.96 2.15 18.05
C LYS A 195 -17.48 1.26 16.90
N ASP A 196 -16.96 1.87 15.84
CA ASP A 196 -16.45 1.13 14.67
C ASP A 196 -15.16 0.40 15.02
N SER A 197 -14.26 1.03 15.80
CA SER A 197 -13.06 0.39 16.33
C SER A 197 -13.41 -0.87 17.11
N PHE A 198 -14.36 -0.78 18.05
CA PHE A 198 -14.84 -1.91 18.82
C PHE A 198 -15.47 -3.00 17.93
N LYS A 199 -16.28 -2.61 16.92
CA LYS A 199 -16.88 -3.56 15.98
C LYS A 199 -15.82 -4.36 15.20
N PHE A 200 -14.72 -3.73 14.80
CA PHE A 200 -13.61 -4.43 14.16
C PHE A 200 -12.80 -5.28 15.15
N LEU A 201 -12.67 -4.83 16.40
CA LEU A 201 -12.06 -5.64 17.46
C LEU A 201 -12.86 -6.91 17.78
N THR A 202 -14.20 -6.83 17.80
CA THR A 202 -15.02 -8.04 17.98
C THR A 202 -14.94 -8.97 16.78
N LYS A 203 -14.89 -8.44 15.54
CA LYS A 203 -14.62 -9.23 14.33
C LYS A 203 -13.26 -9.94 14.43
N TYR A 204 -12.21 -9.26 14.90
CA TYR A 204 -10.91 -9.86 15.18
C TYR A 204 -11.01 -11.02 16.18
N LEU A 205 -11.64 -10.81 17.34
CA LEU A 205 -11.79 -11.84 18.37
C LEU A 205 -12.61 -13.04 17.87
N ALA A 206 -13.62 -12.82 17.03
CA ALA A 206 -14.41 -13.88 16.44
C ALA A 206 -13.58 -14.82 15.53
N THR A 207 -12.46 -14.36 14.97
CA THR A 207 -11.55 -15.19 14.16
C THR A 207 -10.83 -16.29 14.95
N PHE A 208 -10.93 -16.29 16.29
CA PHE A 208 -10.33 -17.31 17.15
C PHE A 208 -11.32 -18.40 17.59
N SER A 209 -12.57 -18.34 17.12
CA SER A 209 -13.58 -19.34 17.47
C SER A 209 -13.21 -20.71 16.92
N GLY A 210 -12.98 -21.69 17.80
CA GLY A 210 -12.60 -23.05 17.41
C GLY A 210 -11.09 -23.27 17.21
N GLU A 211 -10.27 -22.24 17.46
CA GLU A 211 -8.81 -22.36 17.45
C GLU A 211 -8.29 -23.07 18.72
N ASP A 212 -7.06 -23.56 18.66
CA ASP A 212 -6.41 -24.20 19.80
C ASP A 212 -5.94 -23.20 20.86
N ALA A 213 -5.65 -23.70 22.06
CA ALA A 213 -5.29 -22.87 23.21
C ALA A 213 -4.03 -22.01 23.01
N ASN A 214 -3.08 -22.43 22.14
CA ASN A 214 -1.90 -21.63 21.84
C ASN A 214 -2.27 -20.44 20.97
N THR A 215 -3.03 -20.66 19.90
CA THR A 215 -3.50 -19.60 18.99
C THR A 215 -4.43 -18.62 19.72
N MET A 216 -5.33 -19.11 20.58
CA MET A 216 -6.18 -18.26 21.41
C MET A 216 -5.40 -17.39 22.41
N SER A 217 -4.16 -17.75 22.75
CA SER A 217 -3.34 -16.96 23.67
C SER A 217 -2.94 -15.59 23.10
N GLU A 218 -2.83 -15.48 21.78
CA GLU A 218 -2.54 -14.24 21.04
C GLU A 218 -3.66 -13.20 21.20
N ALA A 219 -4.91 -13.66 21.40
CA ALA A 219 -6.07 -12.79 21.55
C ALA A 219 -6.27 -12.24 22.96
N LYS A 220 -5.52 -12.71 23.98
CA LYS A 220 -5.81 -12.41 25.40
C LYS A 220 -5.76 -10.92 25.73
N GLU A 221 -4.70 -10.24 25.32
CA GLU A 221 -4.54 -8.80 25.58
C GLU A 221 -5.66 -7.98 24.93
N GLU A 222 -5.99 -8.36 23.70
CA GLU A 222 -7.03 -7.74 22.89
C GLU A 222 -8.45 -8.04 23.40
N ALA A 223 -8.68 -9.22 23.98
CA ALA A 223 -9.92 -9.58 24.65
C ALA A 223 -10.13 -8.78 25.94
N VAL A 224 -9.07 -8.61 26.74
CA VAL A 224 -9.10 -7.73 27.93
C VAL A 224 -9.41 -6.30 27.52
N ARG A 225 -8.78 -5.82 26.44
CA ARG A 225 -9.05 -4.49 25.87
C ARG A 225 -10.53 -4.33 25.50
N ALA A 226 -11.11 -5.29 24.78
CA ALA A 226 -12.52 -5.27 24.42
C ALA A 226 -13.44 -5.21 25.66
N ILE A 227 -13.17 -6.02 26.70
CA ILE A 227 -13.98 -6.00 27.93
C ILE A 227 -13.91 -4.62 28.61
N VAL A 228 -12.72 -4.04 28.73
CA VAL A 228 -12.54 -2.72 29.35
C VAL A 228 -13.27 -1.63 28.56
N GLU A 229 -13.18 -1.64 27.24
CA GLU A 229 -13.87 -0.68 26.37
C GLU A 229 -15.40 -0.83 26.46
N PHE A 230 -15.91 -2.06 26.47
CA PHE A 230 -17.33 -2.33 26.63
C PHE A 230 -17.88 -1.83 27.97
N VAL A 231 -17.19 -2.11 29.08
CA VAL A 231 -17.61 -1.68 30.42
C VAL A 231 -17.56 -0.16 30.58
N ARG A 232 -16.61 0.52 29.92
CA ARG A 232 -16.47 1.97 29.98
C ARG A 232 -17.46 2.74 29.12
N ALA A 233 -18.14 2.09 28.19
CA ALA A 233 -19.02 2.75 27.22
C ALA A 233 -20.50 2.42 27.51
N PRO A 234 -21.24 3.30 28.23
CA PRO A 234 -22.63 3.06 28.59
C PRO A 234 -23.55 2.89 27.36
N ASP A 235 -23.16 3.44 26.21
CA ASP A 235 -23.88 3.39 24.95
C ASP A 235 -23.57 2.14 24.09
N MET A 236 -22.61 1.31 24.50
CA MET A 236 -22.25 0.05 23.82
C MET A 236 -23.13 -1.13 24.22
N PHE A 237 -23.86 -1.04 25.34
CA PHE A 237 -24.81 -2.07 25.80
C PHE A 237 -25.94 -2.36 24.79
N GLN A 238 -26.23 -1.44 23.86
CA GLN A 238 -27.21 -1.67 22.80
C GLN A 238 -26.68 -2.55 21.64
N VAL A 239 -25.35 -2.62 21.44
CA VAL A 239 -24.72 -3.42 20.37
C VAL A 239 -24.70 -4.92 20.73
N SER A 240 -24.67 -5.24 22.03
CA SER A 240 -24.71 -6.64 22.53
C SER A 240 -26.01 -7.37 22.19
N TYR A 241 -27.14 -6.68 22.04
CA TYR A 241 -28.40 -7.33 21.67
C TYR A 241 -28.44 -7.80 20.21
N THR A 242 -27.77 -7.09 19.30
CA THR A 242 -27.76 -7.45 17.86
C THR A 242 -26.71 -8.50 17.51
N LEU A 243 -25.62 -8.62 18.28
CA LEU A 243 -24.62 -9.67 18.11
C LEU A 243 -25.14 -11.06 18.54
N ASN A 244 -26.01 -11.13 19.56
CA ASN A 244 -26.64 -12.39 19.95
C ASN A 244 -27.61 -12.93 18.89
N GLU A 245 -28.26 -12.07 18.10
CA GLU A 245 -29.14 -12.51 17.01
C GLU A 245 -28.36 -13.08 15.82
N LEU A 246 -27.15 -12.57 15.54
CA LEU A 246 -26.28 -13.09 14.46
C LEU A 246 -25.55 -14.39 14.81
N ALA A 247 -25.37 -14.70 16.09
CA ALA A 247 -24.80 -15.96 16.55
C ALA A 247 -25.84 -17.10 16.61
N LEU A 248 -27.14 -16.79 16.44
CA LEU A 248 -28.26 -17.71 16.50
C LEU A 248 -28.94 -17.94 15.13
N SER A 249 -28.42 -17.36 14.04
CA SER A 249 -28.88 -17.55 12.66
C SER A 249 -27.83 -18.27 11.81
#